data_AF-A0A0C9TXH8-F1
#
_entry.id   AF-A0A0C9TXH8-F1
#
_cell.length_a   1.000
_cell.length_b   1.000
_cell.length_c   1.000
_cell.angle_alpha   90.00
_cell.angle_beta   90.00
_cell.angle_gamma   90.00
#
_symmetry.space_group_name_H-M   'P 1'
#
loop_
_entity.id
_entity.type
_entity.pdbx_description
1 polymer ?
#
loop_
_entity_poly.entity_id
_entity_poly.type
_entity_poly.pdbx_seq_one_letter_code
_entity_poly.pdbx_strand_id
1 'polypeptide(L)'
;MRKVGLDDLRDEAFASIRSNITENNVLQELSSSLVSRYPPLLEMLLDTLYAHIASRPVVAGLPALARRIANKELLHGADIVIGLHTRILQEHHPLALIPPSPQPVPCSPEAPPRGFINDAEPLDGGPRGAGQLGDGNDLDISVPPQSNGFGDAGSLPSFPPALSTGPPPVDSLPRGSGQIKQTKSGGGGGGCGAKKQKKK
;
A
#
# COMPACT_ATOMS: atom_id res chain seq x y z
N MET A 1 32.11 -5.01 -24.19
CA MET A 1 30.92 -5.26 -23.35
C MET A 1 31.24 -4.81 -21.94
N ARG A 2 30.55 -3.79 -21.41
CA ARG A 2 30.74 -3.36 -20.02
C ARG A 2 30.00 -4.36 -19.12
N LYS A 3 30.71 -5.02 -18.21
CA LYS A 3 30.09 -5.76 -17.11
C LYS A 3 29.69 -4.72 -16.08
N VAL A 4 28.42 -4.31 -16.09
CA VAL A 4 27.84 -3.55 -14.98
C VAL A 4 27.84 -4.45 -13.75
N GLY A 5 28.20 -3.90 -12.59
CA GLY A 5 28.08 -4.61 -11.33
C GLY A 5 26.61 -4.97 -11.06
N LEU A 6 26.38 -6.00 -10.25
CA LEU A 6 25.01 -6.39 -9.87
C LEU A 6 24.27 -5.23 -9.18
N ASP A 7 24.98 -4.43 -8.39
CA ASP A 7 24.45 -3.24 -7.72
C ASP A 7 24.11 -2.13 -8.72
N ASP A 8 24.99 -1.86 -9.70
CA ASP A 8 24.72 -0.86 -10.75
C ASP A 8 23.45 -1.22 -11.53
N LEU A 9 23.29 -2.51 -11.85
CA LEU A 9 22.12 -3.00 -12.57
C LEU A 9 20.84 -2.89 -11.72
N ARG A 10 20.94 -3.16 -10.42
CA ARG A 10 19.82 -2.98 -9.49
C ARG A 10 19.40 -1.51 -9.48
N ASP A 11 20.35 -0.60 -9.27
CA ASP A 11 20.05 0.81 -9.11
C ASP A 11 19.48 1.40 -10.41
N GLU A 12 19.98 0.98 -11.58
CA GLU A 12 19.44 1.37 -12.88
C GLU A 12 18.04 0.78 -13.13
N ALA A 13 17.79 -0.46 -12.71
CA ALA A 13 16.45 -1.06 -12.77
C ALA A 13 15.46 -0.31 -11.86
N PHE A 14 15.85 0.04 -10.64
CA PHE A 14 15.01 0.83 -9.74
C PHE A 14 14.76 2.24 -10.29
N ALA A 15 15.77 2.89 -10.86
CA ALA A 15 15.60 4.19 -11.51
C ALA A 15 14.62 4.12 -12.68
N SER A 16 14.71 3.06 -13.50
CA SER A 16 13.78 2.82 -14.60
C SER A 16 12.35 2.60 -14.10
N ILE A 17 12.16 1.77 -13.07
CA ILE A 17 10.84 1.55 -12.46
C ILE A 17 10.27 2.87 -11.92
N ARG A 18 11.08 3.66 -11.19
CA ARG A 18 10.69 4.97 -10.66
C ARG A 18 10.17 5.91 -11.73
N SER A 19 10.85 5.97 -12.88
CA SER A 19 10.46 6.86 -13.97
C SER A 19 9.12 6.53 -14.61
N ASN A 20 8.62 5.30 -14.41
CA ASN A 20 7.35 4.83 -14.98
C ASN A 20 6.19 4.84 -13.97
N ILE A 21 6.46 5.10 -12.69
CA ILE A 21 5.41 5.17 -11.67
C ILE A 21 4.82 6.59 -11.67
N THR A 22 3.50 6.65 -11.74
CA THR A 22 2.70 7.87 -11.84
C THR A 22 1.47 7.76 -10.93
N GLU A 23 0.73 8.86 -10.77
CA GLU A 23 -0.52 8.88 -10.03
C GLU A 23 -1.60 7.92 -10.60
N ASN A 24 -1.48 7.53 -11.88
CA ASN A 24 -2.45 6.67 -12.54
C ASN A 24 -2.23 5.18 -12.30
N ASN A 25 -1.00 4.76 -11.99
CA ASN A 25 -0.66 3.35 -11.80
C ASN A 25 -0.18 3.01 -10.37
N VAL A 26 0.14 3.99 -9.52
CA VAL A 26 0.69 3.76 -8.18
C VAL A 26 -0.15 2.79 -7.33
N LEU A 27 -1.48 2.87 -7.41
CA LEU A 27 -2.38 1.96 -6.66
C LEU A 27 -2.36 0.53 -7.19
N GLN A 28 -2.21 0.37 -8.52
CA GLN A 28 -2.07 -0.92 -9.16
C GLN A 28 -0.73 -1.55 -8.79
N GLU A 29 0.35 -0.78 -8.86
CA GLU A 29 1.69 -1.22 -8.47
C GLU A 29 1.75 -1.61 -6.99
N LEU A 30 1.15 -0.82 -6.09
CA LEU A 30 1.03 -1.17 -4.67
C LEU A 30 0.26 -2.48 -4.44
N SER A 31 -0.60 -2.86 -5.37
CA SER A 31 -1.32 -4.14 -5.30
C SER A 31 -0.54 -5.32 -5.88
N SER A 32 0.63 -5.09 -6.46
CA SER A 32 1.46 -6.11 -7.08
C SER A 32 2.16 -6.98 -6.04
N SER A 33 2.27 -8.29 -6.32
CA SER A 33 3.05 -9.23 -5.51
C SER A 33 4.56 -9.01 -5.61
N LEU A 34 5.03 -8.13 -6.49
CA LEU A 34 6.43 -7.72 -6.51
C LEU A 34 6.77 -6.91 -5.25
N VAL A 35 5.85 -6.06 -4.80
CA VAL A 35 6.09 -5.12 -3.70
C VAL A 35 6.33 -5.83 -2.37
N SER A 36 5.63 -6.94 -2.12
CA SER A 36 5.85 -7.75 -0.90
C SER A 36 7.25 -8.37 -0.82
N ARG A 37 7.94 -8.54 -1.95
CA ARG A 37 9.28 -9.18 -2.00
C ARG A 37 10.42 -8.17 -1.97
N TYR A 38 10.13 -6.90 -2.22
CA TYR A 38 11.15 -5.85 -2.34
C TYR A 38 10.75 -4.63 -1.49
N PRO A 39 11.09 -4.62 -0.18
CA PRO A 39 10.76 -3.51 0.72
C PRO A 39 11.21 -2.12 0.22
N PRO A 40 12.40 -1.94 -0.41
CA PRO A 40 12.77 -0.64 -0.98
C PRO A 40 11.80 -0.13 -2.06
N LEU A 41 11.17 -1.04 -2.80
CA LEU A 41 10.17 -0.71 -3.81
C LEU A 41 8.86 -0.23 -3.16
N LEU A 42 8.47 -0.84 -2.04
CA LEU A 42 7.29 -0.43 -1.26
C LEU A 42 7.45 1.01 -0.77
N GLU A 43 8.59 1.34 -0.15
CA GLU A 43 8.84 2.69 0.37
C GLU A 43 8.74 3.75 -0.73
N MET A 44 9.36 3.47 -1.87
CA MET A 44 9.33 4.34 -3.05
C MET A 44 7.91 4.52 -3.63
N LEU A 45 7.11 3.45 -3.66
CA LEU A 45 5.70 3.54 -4.09
C LEU A 45 4.86 4.33 -3.08
N LEU A 46 5.12 4.17 -1.78
CA LEU A 46 4.44 4.93 -0.73
C LEU A 46 4.79 6.42 -0.77
N ASP A 47 6.04 6.78 -1.05
CA ASP A 47 6.45 8.17 -1.26
C ASP A 47 5.70 8.79 -2.46
N THR A 48 5.56 8.02 -3.54
CA THR A 48 4.85 8.46 -4.74
C THR A 48 3.35 8.59 -4.49
N LEU A 49 2.75 7.62 -3.79
CA LEU A 49 1.34 7.66 -3.39
C LEU A 49 1.06 8.90 -2.55
N TYR A 50 1.93 9.18 -1.57
CA TYR A 50 1.80 10.29 -0.66
C TYR A 50 1.90 11.64 -1.40
N ALA A 51 2.87 11.80 -2.30
CA ALA A 51 3.00 12.99 -3.15
C ALA A 51 1.75 13.26 -4.01
N HIS A 52 0.98 12.22 -4.33
CA HIS A 52 -0.22 12.30 -5.15
C HIS A 52 -1.51 11.96 -4.39
N ILE A 53 -1.52 12.07 -3.06
CA ILE A 53 -2.64 11.61 -2.22
C ILE A 53 -3.97 12.31 -2.53
N ALA A 54 -3.90 13.57 -2.97
CA ALA A 54 -5.04 14.39 -3.36
C ALA A 54 -5.37 14.33 -4.86
N SER A 55 -4.61 13.56 -5.64
CA SER A 55 -4.86 13.43 -7.09
C SER A 55 -6.15 12.65 -7.34
N ARG A 56 -6.90 13.05 -8.39
CA ARG A 56 -8.17 12.42 -8.74
C ARG A 56 -8.12 10.88 -8.91
N PRO A 57 -7.14 10.29 -9.64
CA PRO A 57 -7.09 8.83 -9.77
C PRO A 57 -6.82 8.13 -8.43
N VAL A 58 -6.00 8.72 -7.57
CA VAL A 58 -5.68 8.16 -6.25
C VAL A 58 -6.89 8.23 -5.32
N VAL A 59 -7.55 9.39 -5.22
CA VAL A 59 -8.75 9.57 -4.38
C VAL A 59 -9.88 8.63 -4.83
N ALA A 60 -10.06 8.45 -6.13
CA ALA A 60 -11.08 7.54 -6.66
C ALA A 60 -10.74 6.05 -6.42
N GLY A 61 -9.46 5.68 -6.49
CA GLY A 61 -9.01 4.28 -6.37
C GLY A 61 -8.73 3.80 -4.95
N LEU A 62 -8.40 4.70 -4.02
CA LEU A 62 -8.08 4.38 -2.62
C LEU A 62 -9.14 3.51 -1.92
N PRO A 63 -10.45 3.79 -2.04
CA PRO A 63 -11.47 2.93 -1.44
C PRO A 63 -11.44 1.48 -1.95
N ALA A 64 -11.10 1.28 -3.24
CA ALA A 64 -10.97 -0.05 -3.80
C ALA A 64 -9.74 -0.77 -3.24
N LEU A 65 -8.59 -0.09 -3.13
CA LEU A 65 -7.40 -0.63 -2.48
C LEU A 65 -7.68 -1.01 -1.01
N ALA A 66 -8.35 -0.13 -0.26
CA ALA A 66 -8.71 -0.38 1.14
C ALA A 66 -9.58 -1.64 1.33
N ARG A 67 -10.56 -1.87 0.44
CA ARG A 67 -11.38 -3.10 0.46
C ARG A 67 -10.53 -4.36 0.26
N ARG A 68 -9.57 -4.34 -0.68
CA ARG A 68 -8.68 -5.48 -0.91
C ARG A 68 -7.79 -5.78 0.29
N ILE A 69 -7.30 -4.74 0.97
CA ILE A 69 -6.55 -4.88 2.23
C ILE A 69 -7.43 -5.50 3.31
N ALA A 70 -8.65 -4.99 3.50
CA ALA A 70 -9.60 -5.50 4.49
C ALA A 70 -9.98 -6.98 4.24
N ASN A 71 -10.10 -7.37 2.97
CA ASN A 71 -10.36 -8.75 2.54
C ASN A 71 -9.13 -9.67 2.64
N LYS A 72 -7.98 -9.18 3.10
CA LYS A 72 -6.70 -9.90 3.17
C LYS A 72 -6.20 -10.40 1.80
N GLU A 73 -6.54 -9.70 0.72
CA GLU A 73 -6.09 -10.03 -0.64
C GLU A 73 -4.64 -9.58 -0.91
N LEU A 74 -4.14 -8.64 -0.11
CA LEU A 74 -2.77 -8.12 -0.22
C LEU A 74 -1.93 -8.58 0.98
N LEU A 75 -0.93 -9.41 0.71
CA LEU A 75 -0.03 -9.96 1.74
C LEU A 75 0.67 -8.85 2.55
N HIS A 76 1.06 -7.77 1.88
CA HIS A 76 1.71 -6.58 2.45
C HIS A 76 0.73 -5.43 2.73
N GLY A 77 -0.57 -5.71 2.82
CA GLY A 77 -1.60 -4.68 3.03
C GLY A 77 -1.41 -3.90 4.34
N ALA A 78 -0.93 -4.56 5.40
CA ALA A 78 -0.61 -3.91 6.67
C ALA A 78 0.52 -2.89 6.52
N ASP A 79 1.59 -3.24 5.79
CA ASP A 79 2.75 -2.38 5.57
C ASP A 79 2.36 -1.12 4.77
N ILE A 80 1.41 -1.25 3.83
CA ILE A 80 0.86 -0.10 3.09
C ILE A 80 0.16 0.88 4.05
N VAL A 81 -0.73 0.37 4.92
CA VAL A 81 -1.49 1.20 5.86
C VAL A 81 -0.56 1.87 6.86
N ILE A 82 0.37 1.11 7.46
CA ILE A 82 1.35 1.61 8.41
C ILE A 82 2.23 2.68 7.75
N GLY A 83 2.74 2.40 6.56
CA GLY A 83 3.65 3.28 5.84
C GLY A 83 3.00 4.58 5.37
N LEU A 84 1.74 4.53 4.93
CA LEU A 84 0.98 5.73 4.57
C LEU A 84 0.64 6.57 5.81
N HIS A 85 0.15 5.94 6.87
CA HIS A 85 -0.17 6.63 8.12
C HIS A 85 1.06 7.30 8.74
N THR A 86 2.22 6.64 8.69
CA THR A 86 3.48 7.19 9.19
C THR A 86 3.87 8.47 8.45
N ARG A 87 3.71 8.53 7.12
CA ARG A 87 3.99 9.73 6.32
C ARG A 87 3.07 10.90 6.67
N ILE A 88 1.77 10.62 6.82
CA ILE A 88 0.77 11.60 7.27
C ILE A 88 1.15 12.17 8.65
N LEU A 89 1.53 11.30 9.60
CA LEU A 89 1.96 11.75 10.93
C LEU A 89 3.25 12.58 10.89
N GLN A 90 4.22 12.20 10.05
CA GLN A 90 5.47 12.93 9.92
C GLN A 90 5.27 14.35 9.38
N GLU A 91 4.34 14.54 8.43
CA GLU A 91 4.06 15.87 7.88
C GLU A 91 3.21 16.73 8.82
N HIS A 92 2.17 16.15 9.45
CA HIS A 92 1.22 16.94 10.23
C HIS A 92 1.54 17.02 11.73
N HIS A 93 2.34 16.10 12.26
CA HIS A 93 2.66 16.01 13.69
C HIS A 93 4.17 15.80 13.93
N PRO A 94 5.05 16.70 13.45
CA PRO A 94 6.50 16.55 13.59
C PRO A 94 6.96 16.48 15.05
N LEU A 95 6.21 17.08 15.99
CA LEU A 95 6.51 17.06 17.42
C LEU A 95 6.13 15.76 18.13
N ALA A 96 5.24 14.94 17.56
CA ALA A 96 4.81 13.68 18.18
C ALA A 96 5.90 12.59 18.12
N LEU A 97 6.94 12.80 17.31
CA LEU A 97 8.08 11.89 17.16
C LEU A 97 9.29 12.29 18.02
N ILE A 98 9.22 13.42 18.72
CA ILE A 98 10.27 13.79 19.68
C ILE A 98 10.05 12.90 20.91
N PRO A 99 11.00 11.99 21.24
CA PRO A 99 10.89 11.22 22.47
C PRO A 99 10.75 12.22 23.62
N PRO A 100 9.82 12.01 24.58
CA PRO A 100 9.64 12.94 25.67
C PRO A 100 11.01 13.15 26.31
N SER A 101 11.49 14.40 26.23
CA SER A 101 12.75 14.80 26.84
C SER A 101 12.76 14.20 28.24
N PRO A 102 13.82 13.47 28.64
CA PRO A 102 13.87 12.83 29.95
C PRO A 102 13.59 13.91 30.98
N GLN A 103 12.37 13.90 31.51
CA GLN A 103 11.97 14.81 32.57
C GLN A 103 12.95 14.52 33.70
N PRO A 104 13.64 15.54 34.26
CA PRO A 104 14.48 15.32 35.42
C PRO A 104 13.59 14.72 36.48
N VAL A 105 13.78 13.42 36.74
CA VAL A 105 13.12 12.72 37.83
C VAL A 105 13.32 13.58 39.07
N PRO A 106 12.25 14.10 39.69
CA PRO A 106 12.39 14.75 40.99
C PRO A 106 13.06 13.72 41.88
N CYS A 107 14.29 14.00 42.32
CA CYS A 107 14.94 13.21 43.35
C CYS A 107 13.98 13.15 44.53
N SER A 108 13.35 12.00 44.72
CA SER A 108 12.58 11.72 45.93
C SER A 108 13.53 11.92 47.11
N PRO A 109 13.27 12.87 48.02
CA PRO A 109 14.00 12.92 49.25
C PRO A 109 13.61 11.70 50.09
N GLU A 110 14.62 10.88 50.35
CA GLU A 110 14.85 10.28 51.66
C GLU A 110 13.78 9.31 52.16
N ALA A 111 14.04 8.02 51.92
CA ALA A 111 13.43 6.95 52.69
C ALA A 111 13.79 7.11 54.18
N PRO A 112 12.83 7.01 55.11
CA PRO A 112 13.12 6.95 56.53
C PRO A 112 13.87 5.64 56.88
N PRO A 113 14.69 5.66 57.94
CA PRO A 113 15.58 4.56 58.29
C PRO A 113 14.82 3.30 58.69
N ARG A 114 15.34 2.16 58.22
CA ARG A 114 14.94 0.80 58.56
C ARG A 114 14.79 0.62 60.07
N GLY A 115 13.56 0.42 60.51
CA GLY A 115 13.22 -0.05 61.85
C GLY A 115 12.91 -1.55 61.85
N PHE A 116 13.84 -2.32 62.41
CA PHE A 116 13.72 -3.54 63.21
C PHE A 116 12.65 -4.63 62.92
N ILE A 117 13.16 -5.80 62.55
CA ILE A 117 12.92 -7.18 63.07
C ILE A 117 11.45 -7.60 63.31
N ASN A 118 11.03 -8.66 62.61
CA ASN A 118 10.45 -9.86 63.24
C ASN A 118 10.61 -11.08 62.31
N ASP A 119 11.46 -12.00 62.78
CA ASP A 119 11.49 -13.42 62.44
C ASP A 119 10.12 -14.07 62.61
N ALA A 120 9.67 -14.81 61.59
CA ALA A 120 8.83 -15.99 61.74
C ALA A 120 8.92 -16.87 60.49
N GLU A 121 9.61 -17.98 60.71
CA GLU A 121 9.81 -19.24 59.98
C GLU A 121 8.63 -19.82 59.15
N PRO A 122 8.93 -20.84 58.31
CA PRO A 122 8.20 -21.31 57.14
C PRO A 122 7.28 -22.49 57.44
N LEU A 123 6.23 -22.66 56.63
CA LEU A 123 5.50 -23.92 56.43
C LEU A 123 4.87 -23.89 55.03
N ASP A 124 5.26 -24.82 54.16
CA ASP A 124 4.48 -26.05 53.86
C ASP A 124 3.69 -25.81 52.55
N GLY A 125 4.03 -26.45 51.43
CA GLY A 125 3.76 -27.86 51.23
C GLY A 125 2.33 -28.03 50.71
N GLY A 126 2.10 -28.03 49.40
CA GLY A 126 0.76 -28.36 48.88
C GLY A 126 0.59 -28.27 47.36
N PRO A 127 -0.28 -29.10 46.75
CA PRO A 127 0.13 -29.91 45.61
C PRO A 127 -0.39 -29.43 44.24
N ARG A 128 0.27 -29.98 43.22
CA ARG A 128 -0.18 -30.18 41.84
C ARG A 128 -1.70 -30.28 41.70
N GLY A 129 -2.32 -29.21 41.23
CA GLY A 129 -3.64 -29.25 40.61
C GLY A 129 -3.49 -29.52 39.12
N ALA A 130 -3.72 -30.78 38.71
CA ALA A 130 -4.03 -31.10 37.33
C ALA A 130 -5.43 -30.57 37.00
N GLY A 131 -5.53 -29.34 36.48
CA GLY A 131 -6.71 -28.90 35.72
C GLY A 131 -6.63 -29.56 34.35
N GLN A 132 -7.26 -30.70 34.17
CA GLN A 132 -8.65 -30.82 33.69
C GLN A 132 -8.78 -30.16 32.31
N LEU A 133 -8.56 -30.99 31.30
CA LEU A 133 -8.95 -30.75 29.92
C LEU A 133 -10.47 -30.52 29.92
N GLY A 134 -10.86 -29.25 29.80
CA GLY A 134 -12.22 -28.88 29.46
C GLY A 134 -12.42 -29.13 27.97
N ASP A 135 -12.82 -30.35 27.63
CA ASP A 135 -13.65 -30.61 26.45
C ASP A 135 -14.99 -29.91 26.70
N GLY A 136 -15.20 -28.78 26.05
CA GLY A 136 -16.44 -28.04 26.24
C GLY A 136 -16.36 -26.64 25.69
N ASN A 137 -16.35 -26.52 24.37
CA ASN A 137 -16.98 -25.44 23.64
C ASN A 137 -17.50 -26.04 22.32
N ASP A 138 -18.54 -26.86 22.48
CA ASP A 138 -19.58 -27.03 21.48
C ASP A 138 -20.21 -25.63 21.28
N LEU A 139 -19.52 -24.77 20.53
CA LEU A 139 -20.16 -23.64 19.89
C LEU A 139 -20.90 -24.23 18.70
N ASP A 140 -22.07 -24.80 19.00
CA ASP A 140 -23.21 -24.82 18.10
C ASP A 140 -23.48 -23.35 17.72
N ILE A 141 -22.69 -22.86 16.76
CA ILE A 141 -23.09 -21.75 15.93
C ILE A 141 -24.17 -22.36 15.06
N SER A 142 -25.37 -22.45 15.63
CA SER A 142 -26.62 -22.38 14.89
C SER A 142 -26.54 -21.14 14.03
N VAL A 143 -25.96 -21.31 12.85
CA VAL A 143 -26.09 -20.37 11.74
C VAL A 143 -27.58 -20.33 11.46
N PRO A 144 -28.29 -19.22 11.75
CA PRO A 144 -29.66 -19.12 11.28
C PRO A 144 -29.59 -19.26 9.76
N PRO A 145 -30.46 -20.05 9.10
CA PRO A 145 -30.60 -19.94 7.67
C PRO A 145 -30.90 -18.47 7.40
N GLN A 146 -29.97 -17.76 6.75
CA GLN A 146 -30.28 -16.48 6.18
C GLN A 146 -31.33 -16.77 5.10
N SER A 147 -32.58 -16.66 5.52
CA SER A 147 -33.72 -16.55 4.65
C SER A 147 -33.42 -15.37 3.75
N ASN A 148 -33.22 -15.64 2.46
CA ASN A 148 -33.26 -14.66 1.40
C ASN A 148 -34.66 -14.03 1.38
N GLY A 149 -34.92 -13.13 2.32
CA GLY A 149 -36.04 -12.21 2.34
C GLY A 149 -35.71 -11.03 1.46
N PHE A 150 -35.61 -11.27 0.15
CA PHE A 150 -35.56 -10.20 -0.85
C PHE A 150 -37.00 -9.72 -1.08
N GLY A 151 -37.52 -8.98 -0.10
CA GLY A 151 -38.74 -8.19 -0.22
C GLY A 151 -38.34 -6.73 -0.11
N ASP A 152 -38.26 -6.03 -1.23
CA ASP A 152 -39.20 -4.97 -1.56
C ASP A 152 -38.74 -4.31 -2.87
N ALA A 153 -39.60 -4.44 -3.88
CA ALA A 153 -39.42 -3.86 -5.19
C ALA A 153 -39.74 -2.36 -5.10
N GLY A 154 -38.79 -1.57 -4.62
CA GLY A 154 -38.78 -0.13 -4.79
C GLY A 154 -38.52 0.22 -6.25
N SER A 155 -39.61 0.52 -6.97
CA SER A 155 -39.70 1.13 -8.31
C SER A 155 -38.41 1.72 -8.87
N LEU A 156 -37.85 1.05 -9.88
CA LEU A 156 -36.91 1.68 -10.81
C LEU A 156 -37.69 2.59 -11.78
N PRO A 157 -37.15 3.76 -12.17
CA PRO A 157 -37.70 4.52 -13.27
C PRO A 157 -37.62 3.68 -14.56
N SER A 158 -38.77 3.53 -15.22
CA SER A 158 -38.90 2.90 -16.53
C SER A 158 -38.08 3.69 -17.54
N PHE A 159 -36.91 3.18 -17.90
CA PHE A 159 -36.16 3.67 -19.06
C PHE A 159 -36.84 3.14 -20.33
N PRO A 160 -37.00 3.97 -21.38
CA PRO A 160 -37.56 3.52 -22.64
C PRO A 160 -36.67 2.44 -23.26
N PRO A 161 -37.26 1.48 -24.00
CA PRO A 161 -36.48 0.44 -24.67
C PRO A 161 -35.50 1.09 -25.65
N ALA A 162 -34.20 0.79 -25.46
CA ALA A 162 -33.18 1.14 -26.43
C ALA A 162 -33.55 0.50 -27.77
N LEU A 163 -33.71 1.36 -28.78
CA LEU A 163 -33.90 1.01 -30.16
C LEU A 163 -32.76 0.07 -30.56
N SER A 164 -33.07 -1.20 -30.81
CA SER A 164 -32.14 -2.18 -31.35
C SER A 164 -31.80 -1.80 -32.79
N THR A 165 -30.80 -0.94 -32.96
CA THR A 165 -30.11 -0.77 -34.23
C THR A 165 -29.24 -2.00 -34.42
N GLY A 166 -29.76 -2.96 -35.18
CA GLY A 166 -29.02 -4.16 -35.58
C GLY A 166 -27.69 -3.83 -36.27
N PRO A 167 -26.78 -4.80 -36.36
CA PRO A 167 -25.52 -4.62 -37.07
C PRO A 167 -25.80 -4.25 -38.54
N PRO A 168 -25.07 -3.30 -39.13
CA PRO A 168 -25.21 -2.99 -40.54
C PRO A 168 -24.84 -4.23 -41.39
N PRO A 169 -25.48 -4.39 -42.57
CA PRO A 169 -25.16 -5.47 -43.49
C PRO A 169 -23.69 -5.38 -43.91
N VAL A 170 -23.02 -6.53 -43.85
CA VAL A 170 -21.66 -6.72 -44.34
C VAL A 170 -21.69 -6.74 -45.87
N ASP A 171 -21.72 -5.56 -46.48
CA ASP A 171 -21.50 -5.46 -47.92
C ASP A 171 -20.05 -5.81 -48.24
N SER A 172 -19.95 -6.83 -49.09
CA SER A 172 -18.71 -7.37 -49.62
C SER A 172 -18.10 -6.44 -50.66
N LEU A 173 -16.76 -6.48 -50.77
CA LEU A 173 -15.85 -6.03 -51.86
C LEU A 173 -15.14 -4.67 -51.67
N PRO A 174 -13.96 -4.44 -52.31
CA PRO A 174 -12.99 -5.37 -52.90
C PRO A 174 -11.58 -5.26 -52.28
N ARG A 175 -10.81 -6.31 -52.54
CA ARG A 175 -9.38 -6.47 -52.25
C ARG A 175 -8.56 -5.40 -52.99
N GLY A 176 -8.23 -4.30 -52.31
CA GLY A 176 -7.34 -3.25 -52.81
C GLY A 176 -5.91 -3.43 -52.31
N SER A 177 -5.03 -3.95 -53.16
CA SER A 177 -3.58 -3.94 -52.95
C SER A 177 -3.05 -2.50 -53.00
N GLY A 178 -2.75 -1.92 -51.83
CA GLY A 178 -2.12 -0.60 -51.71
C GLY A 178 -0.70 -0.71 -51.16
N GLN A 179 0.30 -0.57 -52.04
CA GLN A 179 1.69 -0.34 -51.66
C GLN A 179 1.79 0.94 -50.82
N ILE A 180 2.37 0.86 -49.61
CA ILE A 180 2.80 2.05 -48.87
C ILE A 180 4.29 2.22 -49.09
N LYS A 181 4.62 3.28 -49.83
CA LYS A 181 5.96 3.78 -50.12
C LYS A 181 6.73 4.06 -48.83
N GLN A 182 7.96 3.55 -48.78
CA GLN A 182 9.00 4.05 -47.88
C GLN A 182 9.31 5.51 -48.23
N THR A 183 9.07 6.44 -47.30
CA THR A 183 9.61 7.79 -47.38
C THR A 183 10.93 7.85 -46.63
N LYS A 184 12.01 7.82 -47.42
CA LYS A 184 13.37 8.20 -47.04
C LYS A 184 13.55 9.67 -47.37
N SER A 185 13.81 10.51 -46.37
CA SER A 185 14.27 11.90 -46.51
C SER A 185 14.58 12.41 -45.11
N GLY A 186 15.86 12.50 -44.70
CA GLY A 186 16.65 13.73 -44.83
C GLY A 186 16.37 14.62 -43.60
N GLY A 187 17.29 14.87 -42.68
CA GLY A 187 18.59 15.52 -42.88
C GLY A 187 18.58 16.86 -42.12
N GLY A 188 19.65 17.18 -41.40
CA GLY A 188 19.86 18.46 -40.70
C GLY A 188 20.01 18.25 -39.18
N GLY A 189 21.09 18.63 -38.50
CA GLY A 189 22.11 19.64 -38.81
C GLY A 189 22.07 20.72 -37.73
N GLY A 190 23.20 20.96 -37.07
CA GLY A 190 23.41 22.05 -36.11
C GLY A 190 23.51 21.55 -34.67
N GLY A 191 24.54 21.84 -33.88
CA GLY A 191 25.59 22.85 -34.02
C GLY A 191 25.74 23.60 -32.70
N CYS A 192 26.98 23.69 -32.22
CA CYS A 192 27.54 24.75 -31.37
C CYS A 192 27.03 24.94 -29.92
N GLY A 193 27.98 24.92 -28.96
CA GLY A 193 27.73 25.50 -27.64
C GLY A 193 28.79 25.32 -26.56
N ALA A 194 30.09 25.40 -26.87
CA ALA A 194 31.14 25.51 -25.84
C ALA A 194 31.41 26.98 -25.48
N LYS A 195 31.14 27.43 -24.25
CA LYS A 195 31.81 28.59 -23.57
C LYS A 195 31.71 28.43 -22.03
N LYS A 196 32.85 28.21 -21.36
CA LYS A 196 33.54 29.14 -20.42
C LYS A 196 32.64 29.84 -19.39
N GLN A 197 32.95 29.69 -18.10
CA GLN A 197 33.59 30.78 -17.34
C GLN A 197 34.18 30.33 -15.99
N LYS A 198 35.37 30.88 -15.76
CA LYS A 198 36.26 30.78 -14.60
C LYS A 198 36.02 32.03 -13.76
N LYS A 199 35.84 31.90 -12.45
CA LYS A 199 35.85 33.01 -11.48
C LYS A 199 36.58 32.46 -10.24
N LYS A 200 37.89 32.69 -10.18
CA LYS A 200 38.57 33.72 -9.38
C LYS A 200 38.27 33.56 -7.90
#